data_AF-A0A015W886-F1
#
_entry.id   AF-A0A015W886-F1
#
_cell.length_a   1.000
_cell.length_b   1.000
_cell.length_c   1.000
_cell.angle_alpha   90.00
_cell.angle_beta   90.00
_cell.angle_gamma   90.00
#
_symmetry.space_group_name_H-M   'P 1'
#
loop_
_entity.id
_entity.type
_entity.pdbx_description
1 polymer ?
#
loop_
_entity_poly.entity_id
_entity_poly.type
_entity_poly.pdbx_seq_one_letter_code
_entity_poly.pdbx_strand_id
1 'polypeptide(L)'
;METDLSEYHKGTDGLYYADYIAPNKAETFIGKLVSTEWWHHRGQFALICNFRTEDRRRIALFAFQKHTGFYGPRYGNVNFKTVEKGTLWQCELQMTRTGRCTWVRAKQVKKEEK
;
A
#
# COMPACT_ATOMS: atom_id res chain seq x y z
N MET A 1 2.97 23.53 -14.32
CA MET A 1 2.05 22.56 -13.67
C MET A 1 2.78 21.23 -13.69
N GLU A 2 3.29 20.75 -12.56
CA GLU A 2 3.93 19.42 -12.52
C GLU A 2 2.83 18.37 -12.60
N THR A 3 2.83 17.59 -13.68
CA THR A 3 1.89 16.50 -13.92
C THR A 3 2.15 15.39 -12.92
N ASP A 4 1.13 14.94 -12.19
CA ASP A 4 1.22 13.71 -11.41
C ASP A 4 1.34 12.53 -12.38
N LEU A 5 2.54 11.96 -12.49
CA LEU A 5 2.83 10.87 -13.43
C LEU A 5 2.45 9.50 -12.87
N SER A 6 1.88 9.43 -11.65
CA SER A 6 1.47 8.17 -11.04
C SER A 6 0.47 7.39 -11.90
N GLU A 7 -0.41 8.08 -12.63
CA GLU A 7 -1.39 7.48 -13.54
C GLU A 7 -0.77 6.68 -14.70
N TYR A 8 0.47 6.97 -15.07
CA TYR A 8 1.18 6.29 -16.16
C TYR A 8 2.08 5.14 -15.67
N HIS A 9 2.19 4.92 -14.36
CA HIS A 9 2.96 3.80 -13.82
C HIS A 9 2.17 2.51 -13.96
N LYS A 10 2.73 1.58 -14.75
CA LYS A 10 2.25 0.22 -14.90
C LYS A 10 2.97 -0.67 -13.88
N GLY A 11 2.21 -1.20 -12.93
CA GLY A 11 2.69 -2.14 -11.93
C GLY A 11 3.21 -3.43 -12.53
N THR A 12 3.95 -4.19 -11.72
CA THR A 12 4.51 -5.49 -12.15
C THR A 12 3.47 -6.56 -12.43
N ASP A 13 2.23 -6.32 -12.05
CA ASP A 13 1.04 -7.11 -12.34
C ASP A 13 0.33 -6.68 -13.64
N GLY A 14 0.87 -5.67 -14.33
CA GLY A 14 0.40 -5.19 -15.63
C GLY A 14 -0.77 -4.21 -15.56
N LEU A 15 -1.14 -3.75 -14.36
CA LEU A 15 -2.22 -2.78 -14.12
C LEU A 15 -1.63 -1.39 -13.85
N TYR A 16 -2.44 -0.36 -14.06
CA TYR A 16 -2.05 1.02 -13.74
C TYR A 16 -2.50 1.40 -12.33
N TYR A 17 -1.86 2.40 -11.73
CA TYR A 17 -2.28 2.95 -10.44
C TYR A 17 -3.77 3.33 -10.42
N ALA A 18 -4.31 3.85 -11.53
CA ALA A 18 -5.72 4.20 -11.68
C ALA A 18 -6.70 3.00 -11.57
N ASP A 19 -6.19 1.76 -11.75
CA ASP A 19 -6.98 0.53 -11.56
C ASP A 19 -7.13 0.14 -10.08
N TYR A 20 -6.48 0.89 -9.17
CA TYR A 20 -6.50 0.66 -7.74
C TYR A 20 -7.28 1.74 -6.99
N ILE A 21 -8.02 1.29 -5.98
CA ILE A 21 -8.77 2.15 -5.08
C ILE A 21 -7.79 2.77 -4.09
N ALA A 22 -7.72 4.09 -4.09
CA ALA A 22 -7.18 4.84 -2.96
C ALA A 22 -8.23 4.81 -1.82
N PRO A 23 -7.91 4.20 -0.66
CA PRO A 23 -8.89 4.06 0.41
C PRO A 23 -9.28 5.42 1.00
N ASN A 24 -10.58 5.58 1.28
CA ASN A 24 -11.18 6.83 1.75
C ASN A 24 -11.97 6.68 3.07
N LYS A 25 -11.88 5.52 3.72
CA LYS A 25 -12.57 5.21 4.98
C LYS A 25 -11.65 4.41 5.90
N ALA A 26 -11.92 4.47 7.20
CA ALA A 26 -11.31 3.55 8.15
C ALA A 26 -11.87 2.13 7.91
N GLU A 27 -10.98 1.16 7.78
CA GLU A 27 -11.35 -0.25 7.68
C GLU A 27 -10.14 -1.13 8.02
N THR A 28 -10.40 -2.40 8.33
CA THR A 28 -9.38 -3.45 8.32
C THR A 28 -9.73 -4.42 7.22
N PHE A 29 -8.75 -4.79 6.39
CA PHE A 29 -8.95 -5.75 5.31
C PHE A 29 -7.78 -6.74 5.26
N ILE A 30 -8.02 -7.91 4.67
CA ILE A 30 -6.98 -8.87 4.31
C ILE A 30 -6.73 -8.76 2.82
N GLY A 31 -5.47 -8.53 2.44
CA GLY A 31 -5.07 -8.38 1.05
C GLY A 31 -3.79 -9.15 0.75
N LYS A 32 -3.73 -9.73 -0.45
CA LYS A 32 -2.50 -10.28 -1.03
C LYS A 32 -1.73 -9.14 -1.67
N LEU A 33 -0.46 -8.93 -1.28
CA LEU A 33 0.41 -7.97 -1.97
C LEU A 33 0.67 -8.49 -3.39
N VAL A 34 0.24 -7.75 -4.42
CA VAL A 34 0.36 -8.20 -5.82
C VAL A 34 1.44 -7.44 -6.59
N SER A 35 1.65 -6.17 -6.26
CA SER A 35 2.72 -5.36 -6.85
C SER A 35 3.14 -4.25 -5.91
N THR A 36 4.32 -3.68 -6.19
CA THR A 36 4.84 -2.50 -5.54
C THR A 36 5.41 -1.56 -6.59
N GLU A 37 5.22 -0.26 -6.39
CA GLU A 37 5.65 0.77 -7.34
C GLU A 37 6.27 1.94 -6.60
N TRP A 38 7.34 2.50 -7.16
CA TRP A 38 7.96 3.70 -6.61
C TRP A 38 7.16 4.92 -7.00
N TRP A 39 6.82 5.73 -6.00
CA TRP A 39 6.19 7.02 -6.19
C TRP A 39 7.08 8.12 -5.63
N HIS A 40 7.18 9.22 -6.37
CA HIS A 40 7.87 10.40 -5.92
C HIS A 40 7.09 11.65 -6.36
N HIS A 41 6.95 12.60 -5.46
CA HIS A 41 6.37 13.90 -5.78
C HIS A 41 6.90 14.96 -4.83
N ARG A 42 7.40 16.09 -5.37
CA ARG A 42 7.90 17.24 -4.58
C ARG A 42 8.83 16.85 -3.43
N GLY A 43 9.78 15.94 -3.71
CA GLY A 43 10.77 15.46 -2.73
C GLY A 43 10.23 14.46 -1.70
N GLN A 44 8.95 14.08 -1.76
CA GLN A 44 8.41 12.97 -0.98
C GLN A 44 8.55 11.68 -1.76
N PHE A 45 9.05 10.64 -1.10
CA PHE A 45 9.17 9.30 -1.64
C PHE A 45 8.19 8.37 -0.94
N ALA A 46 7.50 7.53 -1.72
CA ALA A 46 6.65 6.48 -1.19
C ALA A 46 6.81 5.21 -2.04
N LEU A 47 6.51 4.08 -1.40
CA LEU A 47 6.26 2.84 -2.10
C LEU A 47 4.75 2.62 -2.12
N ILE A 48 4.16 2.58 -3.30
CA ILE A 48 2.77 2.16 -3.47
C ILE A 48 2.74 0.65 -3.32
N CYS A 49 1.95 0.16 -2.38
CA CYS A 49 1.75 -1.25 -2.11
C CYS A 49 0.35 -1.64 -2.58
N ASN A 50 0.29 -2.44 -3.64
CA ASN A 50 -0.95 -2.82 -4.30
C ASN A 50 -1.44 -4.15 -3.75
N PHE A 51 -2.65 -4.16 -3.22
CA PHE A 51 -3.27 -5.32 -2.61
C PHE A 51 -4.48 -5.78 -3.41
N ARG A 52 -4.61 -7.10 -3.56
CA ARG A 52 -5.86 -7.74 -4.00
C ARG A 52 -6.50 -8.46 -2.83
N THR A 53 -7.73 -8.08 -2.51
CA THR A 53 -8.54 -8.70 -1.45
C THR A 53 -9.34 -9.89 -1.99
N GLU A 54 -9.92 -10.70 -1.10
CA GLU A 54 -10.77 -11.83 -1.49
C GLU A 54 -12.08 -11.38 -2.16
N ASP A 55 -12.67 -10.27 -1.72
CA ASP A 55 -13.82 -9.61 -2.33
C ASP A 55 -13.46 -8.87 -3.65
N ARG A 56 -12.28 -9.17 -4.22
CA ARG A 56 -11.78 -8.70 -5.52
C ARG A 56 -11.52 -7.19 -5.61
N ARG A 57 -11.51 -6.46 -4.49
CA ARG A 57 -11.05 -5.07 -4.47
C ARG A 57 -9.54 -5.02 -4.73
N ARG A 58 -9.15 -3.99 -5.47
CA ARG A 58 -7.76 -3.62 -5.71
C ARG A 58 -7.50 -2.36 -4.91
N ILE A 59 -6.66 -2.43 -3.88
CA ILE A 59 -6.43 -1.32 -2.95
C ILE A 59 -4.95 -0.94 -3.02
N ALA A 60 -4.67 0.34 -3.27
CA ALA A 60 -3.32 0.88 -3.23
C ALA A 60 -3.07 1.60 -1.91
N LEU A 61 -2.04 1.18 -1.17
CA LEU A 61 -1.63 1.82 0.08
C LEU A 61 -0.25 2.47 -0.08
N PHE A 62 -0.12 3.70 0.38
CA PHE A 62 1.15 4.42 0.34
C PHE A 62 1.97 4.13 1.59
N ALA A 63 3.15 3.57 1.40
CA ALA A 63 4.20 3.47 2.40
C ALA A 63 5.20 4.61 2.19
N PHE A 64 4.95 5.77 2.81
CA PHE A 64 5.89 6.90 2.73
C PHE A 64 7.23 6.58 3.40
N GLN A 65 8.32 7.09 2.83
CA GLN A 65 9.66 6.92 3.37
C GLN A 65 9.74 7.54 4.77
N LYS A 66 10.15 6.73 5.75
CA LYS A 66 10.54 7.21 7.08
C LYS A 66 11.99 7.68 7.04
N HIS A 67 12.38 8.53 7.99
CA HIS A 67 13.76 9.03 8.12
C HIS A 67 14.82 7.91 8.21
N THR A 68 14.44 6.71 8.64
CA THR A 68 15.30 5.52 8.68
C THR A 68 15.49 4.82 7.32
N GLY A 69 14.89 5.32 6.23
CA GLY A 69 14.86 4.65 4.94
C GLY A 69 13.84 3.51 4.84
N PHE A 70 12.96 3.38 5.83
CA PHE A 70 11.93 2.36 5.95
C PHE A 70 10.65 2.76 5.21
N TYR A 71 10.01 1.79 4.54
CA TYR A 71 8.77 1.98 3.80
C TYR A 71 7.70 1.04 4.36
N GLY A 72 6.74 1.57 5.10
CA GLY A 72 5.65 0.74 5.63
C GLY A 72 4.56 1.54 6.33
N PRO A 73 3.62 0.87 7.00
CA PRO A 73 2.56 1.52 7.75
C PRO A 73 3.12 2.44 8.83
N ARG A 74 2.28 3.37 9.32
CA ARG A 74 2.66 4.36 10.33
C ARG A 74 3.34 3.71 11.53
N TYR A 75 2.76 2.62 12.06
CA TYR A 75 3.25 1.86 13.19
C TYR A 75 3.68 0.44 12.78
N GLY A 76 4.60 -0.13 13.56
CA GLY A 76 5.16 -1.47 13.32
C GLY A 76 6.48 -1.45 12.53
N ASN A 77 7.04 -2.65 12.37
CA ASN A 77 8.43 -2.85 11.95
C ASN A 77 8.55 -3.60 10.60
N VAL A 78 7.46 -3.75 9.85
CA VAL A 78 7.46 -4.34 8.50
C VAL A 78 7.86 -3.33 7.42
N ASN A 79 8.97 -3.60 6.75
CA ASN A 79 9.42 -2.81 5.60
C ASN A 79 8.89 -3.42 4.29
N PHE A 80 7.84 -2.86 3.72
CA PHE A 80 7.25 -3.31 2.45
C PHE A 80 8.18 -3.18 1.25
N LYS A 81 9.29 -2.44 1.36
CA LYS A 81 10.37 -2.47 0.37
C LYS A 81 10.99 -3.88 0.20
N THR A 82 10.97 -4.69 1.25
CA THR A 82 11.64 -6.02 1.28
C THR A 82 10.64 -7.18 1.37
N VAL A 83 9.35 -6.90 1.46
CA VAL A 83 8.32 -7.94 1.55
C VAL A 83 8.13 -8.61 0.20
N GLU A 84 8.06 -9.94 0.22
CA GLU A 84 7.81 -10.73 -0.99
C GLU A 84 6.37 -10.53 -1.49
N LYS A 85 6.22 -10.39 -2.80
CA LYS A 85 4.91 -10.37 -3.46
C LYS A 85 4.23 -11.72 -3.25
N GLY A 86 2.91 -11.68 -3.16
CA GLY A 86 2.07 -12.85 -2.96
C GLY A 86 1.82 -13.24 -1.51
N THR A 87 2.49 -12.57 -0.55
CA THR A 87 2.19 -12.69 0.88
C THR A 87 0.84 -12.05 1.23
N LEU A 88 0.15 -12.63 2.21
CA LEU A 88 -1.13 -12.12 2.74
C LEU A 88 -0.91 -11.24 3.97
N TRP A 89 -1.62 -10.12 4.01
CA TRP A 89 -1.50 -9.13 5.07
C TRP A 89 -2.88 -8.67 5.53
N GLN A 90 -3.05 -8.59 6.85
CA GLN A 90 -4.12 -7.82 7.45
C GLN A 90 -3.64 -6.37 7.57
N CYS A 91 -4.26 -5.47 6.83
CA CYS A 91 -3.96 -4.04 6.82
C CYS A 91 -5.02 -3.27 7.59
N GLU A 92 -4.59 -2.37 8.47
CA GLU A 92 -5.46 -1.50 9.27
C GLU A 92 -5.35 -0.06 8.75
N LEU A 93 -6.50 0.53 8.39
CA LEU A 93 -6.64 1.90 7.92
C LEU A 93 -7.44 2.72 8.92
N GLN A 94 -7.00 3.94 9.18
CA GLN A 94 -7.69 4.88 10.05
C GLN A 94 -7.81 6.26 9.41
N MET A 95 -8.89 6.96 9.72
CA MET A 95 -9.07 8.36 9.34
C MET A 95 -8.33 9.27 10.32
N THR A 96 -7.54 10.20 9.81
CA THR A 96 -6.98 11.28 10.62
C THR A 96 -8.06 12.30 10.94
N ARG A 97 -7.79 13.16 11.95
CA ARG A 97 -8.62 14.33 12.27
C ARG A 97 -8.82 15.29 11.09
N THR A 98 -7.94 15.26 10.09
CA THR A 98 -8.00 16.07 8.87
C THR A 98 -8.71 15.37 7.71
N GLY A 99 -9.34 14.22 7.96
CA GLY A 99 -10.11 13.48 6.94
C GLY A 99 -9.25 12.66 5.97
N ARG A 100 -7.96 12.46 6.24
CA ARG A 100 -7.09 11.61 5.40
C ARG A 100 -7.11 10.17 5.89
N CYS A 101 -7.26 9.23 4.97
CA CYS A 101 -7.09 7.81 5.29
C CYS A 101 -5.60 7.47 5.38
N THR A 102 -5.17 6.85 6.48
CA THR A 102 -3.77 6.49 6.76
C THR A 102 -3.65 5.00 6.98
N TRP A 103 -2.65 4.37 6.36
CA TRP A 103 -2.26 3.01 6.65
C TRP A 103 -1.49 2.94 7.98
N VAL A 104 -2.15 2.46 9.04
CA VAL A 104 -1.60 2.56 10.40
C VAL A 104 -0.82 1.33 10.82
N ARG A 105 -1.25 0.13 10.42
CA ARG A 105 -0.59 -1.14 10.78
C ARG A 105 -0.75 -2.18 9.67
N ALA A 106 0.15 -3.15 9.67
CA ALA A 106 0.05 -4.35 8.86
C ALA A 106 0.58 -5.55 9.65
N LYS A 107 -0.13 -6.68 9.59
CA LYS A 107 0.27 -7.96 10.18
C LYS A 107 0.24 -9.05 9.10
N GLN A 108 1.33 -9.79 8.95
CA GLN A 108 1.37 -10.90 7.98
C GLN A 108 0.44 -12.02 8.46
N VAL A 109 -0.39 -12.52 7.55
CA VAL A 109 -1.24 -13.69 7.76
C VAL A 109 -0.48 -14.89 7.21
N LYS A 110 -0.12 -15.83 8.09
CA LYS A 110 0.40 -17.13 7.65
C LYS A 110 -0.79 -17.92 7.09
N LYS A 111 -0.67 -18.48 5.89
CA LYS A 111 -1.60 -19.55 5.50
C LYS A 111 -1.26 -20.74 6.41
N GLU A 112 -2.26 -21.25 7.13
CA GLU A 112 -2.17 -22.62 7.63
C GLU A 112 -2.09 -23.52 6.40
N GLU A 113 -0.96 -24.20 6.23
CA GLU A 113 -0.86 -25.32 5.31
C GLU A 113 -1.80 -26.40 5.86
N LYS A 114 -2.89 -26.66 5.13
CA LYS A 114 -3.75 -27.83 5.35
C LYS A 114 -3.17 -29.02 4.60
#